data_AF-A0A6D0Z043-F1
#
_entry.id   AF-A0A6D0Z043-F1
#
_cell.length_a   1.000
_cell.length_b   1.000
_cell.length_c   1.000
_cell.angle_alpha   90.00
_cell.angle_beta   90.00
_cell.angle_gamma   90.00
#
_symmetry.space_group_name_H-M   'P 1'
#
loop_
_entity.id
_entity.type
_entity.pdbx_description
1 polymer ?
#
loop_
_entity_poly.entity_id
_entity_poly.type
_entity_poly.pdbx_seq_one_letter_code
_entity_poly.pdbx_strand_id
1 'polypeptide(L)'
;MGELSLAGTASGVIGLNGYVTIPLIISGSRRTLIIQWGQARFGGSGGEDAGYLNDFPFAFPSACYGMIVSHVGHTPSGAGILSASAITSNQFRGFSSIATAANAVLGRYIAIGV
;
A
#
# COMPACT_ATOMS: atom_id res chain seq x y z
N MET A 1 -7.21 -27.61 17.91
CA MET A 1 -7.41 -26.49 18.86
C MET A 1 -6.12 -25.76 19.24
N GLY A 2 -4.91 -26.34 19.10
CA GLY A 2 -3.65 -25.71 19.56
C GLY A 2 -3.12 -24.53 18.73
N GLU A 3 -3.20 -24.55 17.39
CA GLU A 3 -2.60 -23.49 16.55
C GLU A 3 -3.43 -22.20 16.49
N LEU A 4 -4.77 -22.29 16.60
CA LEU A 4 -5.68 -21.14 16.71
C LEU A 4 -5.46 -20.34 18.00
N SER A 5 -5.09 -21.02 19.09
CA SER A 5 -4.73 -20.38 20.36
C SER A 5 -3.41 -19.60 20.29
N LEU A 6 -2.53 -19.90 19.33
CA LEU A 6 -1.19 -19.33 19.20
C LEU A 6 -1.11 -18.15 18.23
N ALA A 7 -1.95 -18.14 17.18
CA ALA A 7 -2.00 -17.02 16.24
C ALA A 7 -2.49 -15.73 16.92
N GLY A 8 -3.50 -15.81 17.77
CA GLY A 8 -4.23 -14.63 18.27
C GLY A 8 -5.24 -14.11 17.25
N THR A 9 -5.85 -12.97 17.54
CA THR A 9 -6.92 -12.39 16.70
C THR A 9 -6.35 -11.34 15.75
N ALA A 10 -6.90 -11.27 14.54
CA ALA A 10 -6.62 -10.17 13.63
C ALA A 10 -7.01 -8.82 14.28
N SER A 11 -6.23 -7.78 14.02
CA SER A 11 -6.49 -6.43 14.54
C SER A 11 -6.17 -5.38 13.47
N GLY A 12 -6.75 -4.21 13.58
CA GLY A 12 -6.58 -3.18 12.57
C GLY A 12 -7.37 -1.92 12.86
N VAL A 13 -7.28 -0.97 11.93
CA VAL A 13 -8.04 0.28 11.95
C VAL A 13 -8.85 0.36 10.66
N ILE A 14 -10.17 0.50 10.80
CA ILE A 14 -11.07 0.75 9.68
C ILE A 14 -11.25 2.26 9.51
N GLY A 15 -10.66 2.79 8.45
CA GLY A 15 -10.75 4.19 8.05
C GLY A 15 -10.40 4.36 6.58
N LEU A 16 -10.43 5.61 6.10
CA LEU A 16 -10.01 5.94 4.73
C LEU A 16 -8.57 5.48 4.46
N ASN A 17 -7.70 5.73 5.44
CA ASN A 17 -6.38 5.10 5.55
C ASN A 17 -6.48 4.09 6.69
N GLY A 18 -6.22 2.82 6.39
CA GLY A 18 -6.45 1.73 7.32
C GLY A 18 -5.52 0.57 7.08
N TYR A 19 -5.62 -0.41 7.96
CA TYR A 19 -4.85 -1.63 7.86
C TYR A 19 -5.53 -2.76 8.62
N VAL A 20 -5.11 -3.98 8.30
CA VAL A 20 -5.33 -5.17 9.11
C VAL A 20 -4.03 -5.94 9.26
N THR A 21 -3.81 -6.47 10.45
CA THR A 21 -2.78 -7.44 10.77
C THR A 21 -3.44 -8.79 10.96
N ILE A 22 -2.94 -9.80 10.26
CA ILE A 22 -3.47 -11.16 10.27
C ILE A 22 -2.35 -12.05 10.82
N PRO A 23 -2.42 -12.47 12.09
CA PRO A 23 -1.44 -13.39 12.60
C PRO A 23 -1.65 -14.78 11.99
N LEU A 24 -0.55 -15.44 11.64
CA LEU A 24 -0.50 -16.75 11.02
C LEU A 24 0.50 -17.63 11.77
N ILE A 25 0.27 -18.94 11.84
CA ILE A 25 1.29 -19.91 12.24
C ILE A 25 1.76 -20.61 10.97
N ILE A 26 3.04 -20.46 10.63
CA ILE A 26 3.65 -21.10 9.46
C ILE A 26 4.88 -21.86 9.94
N SER A 27 4.87 -23.18 9.73
CA SER A 27 5.95 -24.08 10.18
C SER A 27 6.25 -23.94 11.69
N GLY A 28 5.19 -23.84 12.51
CA GLY A 28 5.31 -23.71 13.97
C GLY A 28 5.75 -22.34 14.49
N SER A 29 6.03 -21.36 13.61
CA SER A 29 6.40 -20.00 14.00
C SER A 29 5.28 -19.01 13.73
N ARG A 30 5.06 -18.08 14.66
CA ARG A 30 4.12 -16.96 14.47
C ARG A 30 4.68 -15.97 13.46
N ARG A 31 3.87 -15.65 12.46
CA ARG A 31 4.10 -14.62 11.44
C ARG A 31 2.91 -13.68 11.40
N THR A 32 3.06 -12.52 10.78
CA THR A 32 1.96 -11.56 10.62
C THR A 32 1.94 -11.08 9.18
N LEU A 33 0.82 -11.33 8.50
CA LEU A 33 0.53 -10.72 7.22
C LEU A 33 -0.12 -9.37 7.47
N ILE A 34 0.30 -8.35 6.72
CA ILE A 34 -0.22 -7.00 6.85
C ILE A 34 -0.84 -6.60 5.51
N ILE A 35 -2.06 -6.06 5.57
CA ILE A 35 -2.68 -5.39 4.44
C ILE A 35 -2.93 -3.95 4.88
N GLN A 36 -2.39 -2.99 4.15
CA GLN A 36 -2.59 -1.55 4.36
C GLN A 36 -3.34 -0.98 3.16
N TRP A 37 -4.24 -0.02 3.38
CA TRP A 37 -4.91 0.70 2.30
C TRP A 37 -5.01 2.18 2.64
N GLY A 38 -5.18 3.00 1.62
CA GLY A 38 -5.30 4.43 1.82
C GLY A 38 -5.46 5.22 0.54
N GLN A 39 -5.55 6.53 0.72
CA GLN A 39 -5.42 7.49 -0.36
C GLN A 39 -3.98 7.98 -0.44
N ALA A 40 -3.47 8.09 -1.66
CA ALA A 40 -2.09 8.48 -1.94
C ALA A 40 -2.03 9.42 -3.14
N ARG A 41 -0.87 10.03 -3.33
CA ARG A 41 -0.58 10.89 -4.47
C ARG A 41 0.16 10.14 -5.56
N PHE A 42 -0.19 10.44 -6.80
CA PHE A 42 0.37 9.83 -7.99
C PHE A 42 0.73 10.92 -8.99
N GLY A 43 1.96 10.94 -9.46
CA GLY A 43 2.42 11.98 -10.37
C GLY A 43 3.72 11.58 -11.03
N GLY A 44 3.91 11.94 -12.29
CA GLY A 44 5.08 11.66 -13.09
C GLY A 44 5.19 10.20 -13.54
N SER A 45 5.80 10.03 -14.70
CA SER A 45 6.04 8.73 -15.34
C SER A 45 7.39 8.67 -16.10
N GLY A 46 8.20 9.74 -16.01
CA GLY A 46 9.43 9.91 -16.79
C GLY A 46 10.66 9.17 -16.27
N GLY A 47 10.51 8.28 -15.27
CA GLY A 47 11.61 7.55 -14.65
C GLY A 47 11.30 7.15 -13.21
N GLU A 48 12.21 6.42 -12.58
CA GLU A 48 12.03 5.87 -11.22
C GLU A 48 11.74 6.96 -10.19
N ASP A 49 12.40 8.12 -10.29
CA ASP A 49 12.23 9.26 -9.38
C ASP A 49 11.16 10.27 -9.79
N ALA A 50 10.49 10.07 -10.93
CA ALA A 50 9.46 10.99 -11.39
C ALA A 50 8.15 10.89 -10.58
N GLY A 51 7.96 9.75 -9.93
CA GLY A 51 6.80 9.41 -9.09
C GLY A 51 6.67 10.28 -7.83
N TYR A 52 5.46 10.41 -7.28
CA TYR A 52 5.28 11.02 -5.97
C TYR A 52 5.62 10.02 -4.84
N LEU A 53 6.48 10.41 -3.91
CA LEU A 53 6.85 9.59 -2.75
C LEU A 53 5.76 9.68 -1.67
N ASN A 54 5.23 8.53 -1.24
CA ASN A 54 4.22 8.41 -0.21
C ASN A 54 4.74 7.53 0.93
N ASP A 55 4.25 7.77 2.14
CA ASP A 55 4.50 6.92 3.30
C ASP A 55 3.36 5.93 3.49
N PHE A 56 3.69 4.70 3.90
CA PHE A 56 2.71 3.79 4.48
C PHE A 56 2.33 4.28 5.89
N PRO A 57 1.12 3.95 6.40
CA PRO A 57 0.72 4.21 7.77
C PRO A 57 1.76 3.75 8.81
N PHE A 58 2.42 2.62 8.54
CA PHE A 58 3.60 2.15 9.26
C PHE A 58 4.42 1.19 8.40
N ALA A 59 5.65 0.93 8.83
CA ALA A 59 6.59 0.09 8.10
C ALA A 59 6.15 -1.38 8.10
N PHE A 60 6.21 -2.03 6.93
CA PHE A 60 6.22 -3.48 6.86
C PHE A 60 7.50 -4.00 7.53
N PRO A 61 7.42 -4.89 8.54
CA PRO A 61 8.61 -5.39 9.25
C PRO A 61 9.71 -5.95 8.34
N SER A 62 9.35 -6.52 7.19
CA SER A 62 10.27 -6.99 6.16
C SER A 62 10.11 -6.20 4.85
N ALA A 63 8.96 -6.32 4.19
CA ALA A 63 8.74 -5.72 2.87
C ALA A 63 7.27 -5.66 2.47
N CYS A 64 6.95 -4.70 1.61
CA CYS A 64 5.73 -4.70 0.81
C CYS A 64 5.96 -5.58 -0.43
N TYR A 65 5.17 -6.63 -0.61
CA TYR A 65 5.30 -7.58 -1.72
C TYR A 65 4.45 -7.23 -2.93
N GLY A 66 3.39 -6.44 -2.75
CA GLY A 66 2.51 -6.09 -3.85
C GLY A 66 1.60 -4.93 -3.53
N MET A 67 1.24 -4.19 -4.57
CA MET A 67 0.32 -3.06 -4.50
C MET A 67 -0.67 -3.11 -5.65
N ILE A 68 -1.91 -2.76 -5.35
CA ILE A 68 -2.97 -2.48 -6.34
C ILE A 68 -3.37 -1.03 -6.15
N VAL A 69 -3.55 -0.30 -7.26
CA VAL A 69 -3.90 1.11 -7.23
C VAL A 69 -5.06 1.43 -8.15
N SER A 70 -5.83 2.45 -7.79
CA SER A 70 -6.95 2.94 -8.58
C SER A 70 -7.10 4.45 -8.41
N HIS A 71 -7.79 5.11 -9.35
CA HIS A 71 -8.04 6.55 -9.25
C HIS A 71 -9.15 6.85 -8.25
N VAL A 72 -9.13 8.06 -7.69
CA VAL A 72 -10.28 8.62 -6.96
C VAL A 72 -11.22 9.30 -7.95
N GLY A 73 -12.53 9.12 -7.75
CA GLY A 73 -13.57 9.74 -8.60
C GLY A 73 -13.94 8.88 -9.81
N HIS A 74 -14.55 9.51 -10.81
CA HIS A 74 -15.13 8.83 -11.98
C HIS A 74 -14.55 9.33 -13.32
N THR A 75 -13.47 10.11 -13.29
CA THR A 75 -12.88 10.73 -14.48
C THR A 75 -11.47 10.19 -14.69
N PRO A 76 -11.31 9.01 -15.34
CA PRO A 76 -10.01 8.42 -15.60
C PRO A 76 -9.06 9.34 -16.37
N SER A 77 -9.58 10.18 -17.26
CA SER A 77 -8.78 11.17 -17.99
C SER A 77 -8.15 12.25 -17.11
N GLY A 78 -8.65 12.44 -15.88
CA GLY A 78 -8.08 13.35 -14.88
C GLY A 78 -7.02 12.71 -13.98
N ALA A 79 -6.91 11.38 -13.95
CA ALA A 79 -5.90 10.66 -13.18
C ALA A 79 -4.83 9.98 -14.05
N GLY A 80 -5.19 9.56 -15.27
CA GLY A 80 -4.36 8.78 -16.16
C GLY A 80 -4.23 7.31 -15.73
N ILE A 81 -3.24 6.63 -16.29
CA ILE A 81 -2.84 5.30 -15.83
C ILE A 81 -2.05 5.48 -14.54
N LEU A 82 -2.48 4.80 -13.48
CA LEU A 82 -1.80 4.78 -12.20
C LEU A 82 -1.00 3.50 -12.03
N SER A 83 0.21 3.63 -11.49
CA SER A 83 1.00 2.51 -10.99
C SER A 83 1.68 2.90 -9.68
N ALA A 84 2.13 1.92 -8.91
CA ALA A 84 2.92 2.16 -7.71
C ALA A 84 4.00 1.10 -7.56
N SER A 85 5.09 1.49 -6.90
CA SER A 85 6.17 0.59 -6.51
C SER A 85 6.59 0.87 -5.07
N ALA A 86 6.76 -0.19 -4.28
CA ALA A 86 7.36 -0.06 -2.95
C ALA A 86 8.85 0.28 -3.11
N ILE A 87 9.32 1.27 -2.35
CA ILE A 87 10.72 1.73 -2.38
C ILE A 87 11.45 1.26 -1.13
N THR A 88 10.78 1.32 0.02
CA THR A 88 11.28 0.81 1.30
C THR A 88 10.15 0.08 2.04
N SER A 89 10.44 -0.45 3.22
CA SER A 89 9.40 -1.01 4.10
C SER A 89 8.33 0.00 4.52
N ASN A 90 8.65 1.31 4.54
CA ASN A 90 7.74 2.36 4.98
C ASN A 90 7.28 3.30 3.87
N GLN A 91 7.80 3.14 2.64
CA GLN A 91 7.53 4.09 1.57
C GLN A 91 7.27 3.40 0.24
N PHE A 92 6.42 4.04 -0.54
CA PHE A 92 6.17 3.66 -1.92
C PHE A 92 6.07 4.90 -2.79
N ARG A 93 6.24 4.71 -4.09
CA ARG A 93 6.16 5.76 -5.07
C ARG A 93 4.97 5.53 -6.00
N GLY A 94 4.12 6.53 -6.13
CA GLY A 94 2.94 6.53 -6.98
C GLY A 94 3.17 7.31 -8.27
N PHE A 95 2.89 6.69 -9.41
CA PHE A 95 3.10 7.25 -10.74
C PHE A 95 1.76 7.52 -11.42
N SER A 96 1.72 8.56 -12.25
CA SER A 96 0.58 8.87 -13.12
C SER A 96 1.10 9.21 -14.50
N SER A 97 0.43 8.70 -15.54
CA SER A 97 0.81 8.96 -16.93
C SER A 97 0.55 10.39 -17.41
N ILE A 98 -0.18 11.21 -16.65
CA ILE A 98 -0.59 12.57 -17.07
C ILE A 98 -0.24 13.66 -16.05
N ALA A 99 -0.09 13.29 -14.78
CA ALA A 99 0.27 14.24 -13.73
C ALA A 99 1.81 14.34 -13.61
N THR A 100 2.28 15.35 -12.89
CA THR A 100 3.69 15.48 -12.48
C THR A 100 3.78 15.30 -10.97
N ALA A 101 4.97 15.01 -10.41
CA ALA A 101 5.12 14.98 -8.95
C ALA A 101 4.70 16.30 -8.29
N ALA A 102 4.98 17.44 -8.92
CA ALA A 102 4.57 18.76 -8.42
C ALA A 102 3.04 18.98 -8.47
N ASN A 103 2.34 18.32 -9.39
CA ASN A 103 0.89 18.42 -9.57
C ASN A 103 0.24 17.03 -9.52
N ALA A 104 0.51 16.29 -8.46
CA ALA A 104 0.06 14.90 -8.32
C ALA A 104 -1.46 14.79 -8.11
N VAL A 105 -2.04 13.72 -8.66
CA VAL A 105 -3.46 13.39 -8.51
C VAL A 105 -3.67 12.44 -7.33
N LEU A 106 -4.89 12.40 -6.81
CA LEU A 106 -5.27 11.47 -5.75
C LEU A 106 -5.69 10.12 -6.32
N GLY A 107 -5.16 9.04 -5.76
CA GLY A 107 -5.55 7.67 -6.02
C GLY A 107 -5.72 6.88 -4.72
N ARG A 108 -6.25 5.67 -4.81
CA ARG A 108 -6.32 4.71 -3.71
C ARG A 108 -5.30 3.60 -3.93
N TYR A 109 -4.82 3.03 -2.84
CA TYR A 109 -3.96 1.84 -2.88
C TYR A 109 -4.43 0.78 -1.89
N ILE A 110 -4.10 -0.47 -2.19
CA ILE A 110 -4.06 -1.59 -1.26
C ILE A 110 -2.66 -2.20 -1.40
N ALA A 111 -1.94 -2.32 -0.30
CA ALA A 111 -0.60 -2.88 -0.20
C ALA A 111 -0.62 -4.10 0.71
N ILE A 112 0.15 -5.13 0.36
CA ILE A 112 0.28 -6.37 1.12
C ILE A 112 1.75 -6.69 1.38
N GLY A 113 2.07 -7.11 2.60
CA GLY A 113 3.45 -7.37 3.00
C GLY A 113 3.54 -8.04 4.37
N VAL A 114 4.78 -8.23 4.83
CA VAL A 114 5.13 -8.79 6.14
C VAL A 114 6.28 -8.03 6.78
#